data_AF-A0A974T9K1-F1
#
_entry.id   AF-A0A974T9K1-F1
#
_cell.length_a   1.000
_cell.length_b   1.000
_cell.length_c   1.000
_cell.angle_alpha   90.00
_cell.angle_beta   90.00
_cell.angle_gamma   90.00
#
_symmetry.space_group_name_H-M   'P 1'
#
loop_
_entity.id
_entity.type
_entity.pdbx_description
1 polymer ?
#
loop_
_entity_poly.entity_id
_entity_poly.type
_entity_poly.pdbx_seq_one_letter_code
_entity_poly.pdbx_strand_id
1 'polypeptide(L)' 'MTIQPDLASQAVQDPGLIEEIQVLDHRIRFGPTHSGWVSFVARQGQRPTIVLACDRQTLLAQSHKLVEQRVEALR' A
#
# COMPACT_ATOMS: atom_id res chain seq x y z
N MET A 1 -6.77 5.28 -29.17
CA MET A 1 -5.71 5.16 -28.14
C MET A 1 -6.40 4.89 -26.82
N THR A 2 -6.42 3.63 -26.39
CA THR A 2 -7.06 3.23 -25.13
C THR A 2 -6.11 3.58 -24.00
N ILE A 3 -6.43 4.64 -23.25
CA ILE A 3 -5.69 4.99 -22.04
C ILE A 3 -5.98 3.88 -21.04
N GLN A 4 -5.04 2.94 -20.89
CA GLN A 4 -5.08 1.97 -19.79
C GLN A 4 -5.02 2.79 -18.50
N PRO A 5 -6.07 2.76 -17.66
CA PRO A 5 -6.03 3.51 -16.41
C PRO A 5 -4.92 2.90 -15.55
N ASP A 6 -4.08 3.76 -14.99
CA ASP A 6 -3.08 3.36 -14.02
C ASP A 6 -3.77 2.51 -12.93
N LEU A 7 -3.24 1.31 -12.68
CA LEU A 7 -3.77 0.38 -11.68
C LEU A 7 -3.87 1.06 -10.31
N ALA A 8 -3.00 2.04 -10.03
CA ALA A 8 -3.07 2.86 -8.84
C ALA A 8 -4.31 3.79 -8.82
N SER A 9 -4.75 4.31 -9.97
CA SER A 9 -5.96 5.14 -10.07
C SER A 9 -7.25 4.32 -9.93
N GLN A 10 -7.27 3.07 -10.39
CA GLN A 10 -8.42 2.17 -10.18
C GLN A 10 -8.55 1.71 -8.73
N ALA A 11 -7.43 1.48 -8.04
CA ALA A 11 -7.44 1.14 -6.61
C ALA A 11 -8.07 2.23 -5.71
N VAL A 12 -8.17 3.48 -6.20
CA VAL A 12 -8.76 4.60 -5.46
C VAL A 12 -10.28 4.71 -5.66
N GLN A 13 -10.84 4.06 -6.68
CA GLN A 13 -12.22 4.29 -7.14
C GLN A 13 -13.26 3.29 -6.58
N ASP A 14 -12.85 2.23 -5.89
CA ASP A 14 -13.76 1.29 -5.24
C ASP A 14 -13.83 1.57 -3.72
N PRO A 15 -14.96 2.08 -3.18
CA PRO A 15 -15.12 2.36 -1.76
C PRO A 15 -15.25 1.10 -0.89
N GLY A 16 -15.01 -0.10 -1.44
CA GLY A 16 -14.96 -1.36 -0.72
C GLY A 16 -13.85 -1.42 0.34
N LEU A 17 -14.15 -0.92 1.54
CA LEU A 17 -13.42 -1.11 2.79
C LEU A 17 -11.88 -0.97 2.67
N ILE A 18 -11.41 0.27 2.49
CA ILE A 18 -9.99 0.59 2.63
C ILE A 18 -9.64 0.51 4.13
N GLU A 19 -8.82 -0.46 4.49
CA GLU A 19 -8.26 -0.61 5.83
C GLU A 19 -7.03 0.30 6.01
N GLU A 20 -6.77 0.72 7.24
CA GLU A 20 -5.65 1.56 7.58
C GLU A 20 -4.99 1.15 8.89
N ILE A 21 -3.66 1.13 8.89
CA ILE A 21 -2.84 0.86 10.06
C ILE A 21 -1.74 1.92 10.15
N GLN A 22 -1.48 2.39 11.37
CA GLN A 22 -0.34 3.25 11.69
C GLN A 22 0.77 2.40 12.31
N VAL A 23 1.98 2.49 11.78
CA VAL A 23 3.18 1.82 12.28
C VAL A 23 4.29 2.86 12.41
N LEU A 24 4.62 3.22 13.66
CA LEU A 24 5.52 4.35 13.94
C LEU A 24 5.04 5.62 13.20
N ASP A 25 5.90 6.29 12.44
CA ASP A 25 5.56 7.45 11.62
C ASP A 25 4.97 7.10 10.25
N HIS A 26 4.74 5.81 9.95
CA HIS A 26 4.26 5.34 8.66
C HIS A 26 2.77 4.97 8.71
N ARG A 27 2.02 5.42 7.71
CA ARG A 27 0.63 5.08 7.47
C ARG A 27 0.55 4.07 6.34
N ILE A 28 -0.10 2.93 6.59
CA ILE A 28 -0.33 1.86 5.62
C ILE A 28 -1.83 1.83 5.32
N ARG A 29 -2.21 2.22 4.11
CA ARG A 29 -3.60 2.09 3.61
C ARG A 29 -3.67 0.94 2.64
N PHE A 30 -4.65 0.05 2.77
CA PHE A 30 -4.71 -1.11 1.92
C PHE A 30 -6.14 -1.59 1.69
N GLY A 31 -6.32 -2.36 0.62
CA GLY A 31 -7.61 -2.92 0.27
C GLY A 31 -7.50 -3.96 -0.83
N PRO A 32 -8.59 -4.71 -1.05
CA PRO A 32 -8.67 -5.63 -2.17
C PRO A 32 -8.71 -4.87 -3.50
N THR A 33 -8.26 -5.53 -4.56
CA THR A 33 -8.42 -5.10 -5.95
C THR A 33 -9.08 -6.23 -6.75
N HIS A 34 -9.36 -6.01 -8.03
CA HIS A 34 -9.93 -7.05 -8.90
C HIS A 34 -9.06 -8.33 -9.01
N SER A 35 -7.76 -8.24 -8.70
CA SER A 35 -6.79 -9.34 -8.92
C SER A 35 -5.92 -9.66 -7.70
N GLY A 36 -6.23 -9.08 -6.54
CA GLY A 36 -5.46 -9.32 -5.32
C GLY A 36 -5.66 -8.21 -4.31
N TRP A 37 -4.55 -7.72 -3.76
CA TRP A 37 -4.52 -6.70 -2.73
C TRP A 37 -3.46 -5.66 -3.03
N VAL A 38 -3.73 -4.42 -2.64
CA VAL A 38 -2.81 -3.29 -2.78
C VAL A 38 -2.66 -2.57 -1.46
N SER A 39 -1.44 -2.12 -1.15
CA SER A 39 -1.21 -1.19 -0.05
C SER A 39 -0.37 0.00 -0.49
N PHE A 40 -0.61 1.13 0.17
CA PHE A 40 0.11 2.37 0.06
C PHE A 40 0.77 2.65 1.40
N VAL A 41 2.10 2.51 1.45
CA VAL A 41 2.93 2.76 2.63
C VAL A 41 3.55 4.14 2.49
N ALA A 42 3.18 5.08 3.37
CA ALA A 42 3.66 6.46 3.30
C ALA A 42 4.06 6.97 4.68
N ARG A 43 5.14 7.76 4.73
CA ARG A 43 5.45 8.66 5.85
C ARG A 43 5.04 10.07 5.46
N GLN A 44 4.67 10.91 6.43
CA GLN A 44 4.34 12.31 6.15
C GLN A 44 5.46 13.00 5.37
N GLY A 45 5.10 13.69 4.29
CA GLY A 45 6.06 14.38 3.41
C GLY A 45 6.86 13.48 2.46
N GLN A 46 6.63 12.17 2.44
CA GLN A 46 7.29 11.23 1.54
C GLN A 46 6.34 10.67 0.49
N ARG A 47 6.89 10.32 -0.68
CA ARG A 47 6.14 9.61 -1.71
C ARG A 47 5.71 8.22 -1.19
N PRO A 48 4.42 7.84 -1.33
CA PRO A 48 3.98 6.50 -0.97
C PRO A 48 4.70 5.43 -1.80
N THR A 49 4.98 4.30 -1.18
CA THR A 49 5.36 3.08 -1.90
C THR A 49 4.16 2.15 -1.99
N ILE A 50 3.96 1.62 -3.19
CA ILE A 50 2.88 0.70 -3.49
C ILE A 50 3.42 -0.72 -3.31
N VAL A 51 2.69 -1.54 -2.58
CA VAL A 51 2.92 -2.99 -2.47
C VAL A 51 1.72 -3.70 -3.04
N LEU A 52 1.96 -4.74 -3.85
CA LEU A 52 0.94 -5.60 -4.41
C LEU A 52 1.16 -7.03 -3.89
N ALA A 53 0.06 -7.72 -3.59
CA ALA A 53 0.10 -9.13 -3.21
C ALA A 53 -1.19 -9.84 -3.64
N CYS A 54 -1.14 -11.17 -3.76
CA CYS A 54 -2.31 -11.97 -4.11
C CYS A 54 -3.32 -12.05 -2.94
N ASP A 55 -2.84 -11.93 -1.70
CA ASP A 55 -3.65 -12.05 -0.48
C ASP A 55 -3.28 -10.99 0.57
N ARG A 56 -4.21 -10.76 1.50
CA ARG A 56 -4.08 -9.76 2.57
C ARG A 56 -2.91 -10.02 3.52
N GLN A 57 -2.64 -11.29 3.84
CA GLN A 57 -1.62 -11.65 4.82
C GLN A 57 -0.22 -11.37 4.27
N THR A 58 0.03 -11.79 3.02
CA THR A 58 1.27 -11.49 2.31
C THR A 58 1.46 -9.99 2.14
N LEU A 59 0.39 -9.26 1.78
CA LEU A 59 0.43 -7.81 1.65
C LEU A 59 0.94 -7.15 2.94
N LEU A 60 0.30 -7.47 4.07
CA LEU A 60 0.65 -6.87 5.36
C LEU A 60 2.08 -7.21 5.77
N ALA A 61 2.50 -8.47 5.64
CA ALA A 61 3.87 -8.87 5.96
C ALA A 61 4.91 -8.07 5.15
N GLN A 62 4.68 -7.87 3.85
CA GLN A 62 5.56 -7.09 2.99
C GLN A 62 5.54 -5.59 3.36
N SER A 63 4.36 -5.03 3.67
CA SER A 63 4.23 -3.62 4.06
C SER A 63 4.90 -3.34 5.40
N HIS A 64 4.80 -4.23 6.38
CA HIS A 64 5.51 -4.12 7.66
C HIS A 64 7.02 -4.21 7.47
N LYS A 65 7.50 -5.20 6.72
CA LYS A 65 8.93 -5.36 6.40
C LYS A 65 9.50 -4.11 5.70
N LEU A 66 8.73 -3.49 4.80
CA LEU A 66 9.14 -2.25 4.14
C LEU A 66 9.31 -1.10 5.14
N VAL A 67 8.40 -0.97 6.12
CA VAL A 67 8.51 0.04 7.17
C VAL A 67 9.74 -0.22 8.03
N GLU A 68 9.99 -1.47 8.43
CA GLU A 68 11.19 -1.86 9.20
C GLU A 68 12.47 -1.47 8.46
N GLN A 69 12.59 -1.83 7.18
CA GLN A 69 13.75 -1.49 6.35
C GLN A 69 13.98 0.03 6.25
N ARG A 70 12.91 0.82 6.16
CA ARG A 70 13.02 2.29 6.12
C ARG A 70 13.47 2.87 7.45
N VAL A 71 13.02 2.30 8.56
CA VAL A 71 13.43 2.73 9.89
C VAL A 71 14.89 2.39 10.14
N GLU A 72 15.34 1.21 9.72
CA GLU A 72 16.75 0.82 9.79
C GLU A 72 17.65 1.71 8.91
N ALA A 73 17.22 2.05 7.69
CA ALA A 73 17.98 2.92 6.80
C ALA A 73 18.07 4.39 7.27
N LEU A 74 17.26 4.80 8.24
CA LEU A 74 17.29 6.14 8.84
C LEU A 74 18.12 6.22 10.13
N ARG A 75 18.62 5.08 10.64
CA ARG A 75 19.52 5.00 11.79
C ARG A 75 20.97 5.07 11.34
#